data_AF-A0A1B8JAZ5-F1
#
_entry.id   AF-A0A1B8JAZ5-F1
#
_cell.length_a   1.000
_cell.length_b   1.000
_cell.length_c   1.000
_cell.angle_alpha   90.00
_cell.angle_beta   90.00
_cell.angle_gamma   90.00
#
_symmetry.space_group_name_H-M   'P 1'
#
loop_
_entity.id
_entity.type
_entity.pdbx_description
1 polymer ?
#
loop_
_entity_poly.entity_id
_entity_poly.type
_entity_poly.pdbx_seq_one_letter_code
_entity_poly.pdbx_strand_id
1 'polypeptide(L)'
;MKKSFKWEKFMLDCFKFILDCAICLELMVVSYIIFFIPTSFLIGFLFIDLIGISSIDILNGFGDYALLFTLCPIFFFNIWFFLEKKHIIKYRIHRLSFWFMFIVVIICWWLLAYELANGGFKN
;
A
#
# COMPACT_ATOMS: atom_id res chain seq x y z
N MET A 1 40.43 18.51 3.86
CA MET A 1 39.11 19.16 3.92
C MET A 1 38.01 18.54 3.03
N LYS A 2 38.26 17.45 2.25
CA LYS A 2 37.24 16.82 1.36
C LYS A 2 36.29 15.81 2.03
N LYS A 3 36.61 15.34 3.24
CA LYS A 3 35.84 14.28 3.91
C LYS A 3 34.51 14.77 4.51
N SER A 4 34.45 15.99 5.06
CA SER A 4 33.22 16.53 5.68
C SER A 4 32.07 16.69 4.67
N PHE A 5 32.38 17.19 3.47
CA PHE A 5 31.38 17.42 2.41
C PHE A 5 30.70 16.14 1.90
N LYS A 6 31.37 14.98 1.98
CA LYS A 6 30.80 13.69 1.56
C LYS A 6 29.76 13.18 2.57
N TRP A 7 29.97 13.42 3.86
CA TRP A 7 29.06 13.02 4.93
C TRP A 7 27.78 13.87 4.95
N GLU A 8 27.89 15.17 4.71
CA GLU A 8 26.72 16.07 4.63
C GLU A 8 25.79 15.69 3.49
N LYS A 9 26.35 15.39 2.30
CA LYS A 9 25.57 14.93 1.15
C LYS A 9 24.89 13.58 1.42
N PHE A 10 25.61 12.65 2.04
CA PHE A 10 25.05 11.35 2.44
C PHE A 10 23.89 11.51 3.45
N MET A 11 24.04 12.36 4.46
CA MET A 11 22.97 12.62 5.43
C MET A 11 21.74 13.26 4.77
N LEU A 12 21.94 14.16 3.81
CA LEU A 12 20.84 14.79 3.07
C LEU A 12 20.07 13.77 2.21
N ASP A 13 20.78 12.84 1.57
CA ASP A 13 20.17 11.79 0.74
C ASP A 13 19.39 10.77 1.60
N CYS A 14 19.92 10.40 2.78
CA CYS A 14 19.19 9.58 3.75
C CYS A 14 17.95 10.30 4.30
N PHE A 15 18.03 11.60 4.58
CA PHE A 15 16.88 12.37 5.07
C PHE A 15 15.76 12.43 4.03
N LYS A 16 16.10 12.65 2.75
CA LYS A 16 15.13 12.59 1.65
C LYS A 16 14.48 11.22 1.53
N PHE A 17 15.27 10.15 1.67
CA PHE A 17 14.74 8.78 1.65
C PHE A 17 13.73 8.52 2.78
N ILE A 18 14.05 8.95 4.01
CA ILE A 18 13.16 8.79 5.16
C ILE A 18 11.87 9.60 4.97
N LEU A 19 11.98 10.82 4.46
CA LEU A 19 10.85 11.69 4.17
C LEU A 19 9.94 11.10 3.07
N ASP A 20 10.54 10.54 2.01
CA ASP A 20 9.82 9.78 0.98
C ASP A 20 9.08 8.59 1.58
N CYS A 21 9.70 7.86 2.52
CA CYS A 21 9.07 6.75 3.20
C CYS A 21 7.86 7.19 4.05
N ALA A 22 7.98 8.31 4.77
CA ALA A 22 6.89 8.86 5.58
C ALA A 22 5.70 9.29 4.70
N ILE A 23 5.96 9.98 3.59
CA ILE A 23 4.93 10.37 2.63
C ILE A 23 4.30 9.14 1.97
N CYS A 24 5.09 8.12 1.62
CA CYS A 24 4.56 6.88 1.07
C CYS A 24 3.60 6.19 2.05
N LEU A 25 3.95 6.15 3.33
CA LEU A 25 3.11 5.56 4.37
C LEU A 25 1.79 6.32 4.50
N GLU A 26 1.84 7.65 4.55
CA GLU A 26 0.65 8.49 4.62
C GLU A 26 -0.26 8.28 3.39
N LEU A 27 0.31 8.30 2.18
CA LEU A 27 -0.43 8.04 0.94
C LEU A 27 -1.04 6.64 0.91
N MET A 28 -0.36 5.63 1.46
CA MET A 28 -0.92 4.27 1.61
C MET A 28 -2.11 4.27 2.56
N VAL A 29 -2.04 4.95 3.71
CA VAL A 29 -3.19 5.05 4.64
C VAL A 29 -4.38 5.75 3.96
N VAL A 30 -4.13 6.87 3.28
CA VAL A 30 -5.15 7.61 2.52
C VAL A 30 -5.74 6.74 1.41
N SER A 31 -4.92 5.91 0.76
CA SER A 31 -5.40 4.99 -0.29
C SER A 31 -6.46 4.04 0.23
N TYR A 32 -6.31 3.51 1.44
CA TYR A 32 -7.33 2.66 2.04
C TYR A 32 -8.62 3.43 2.24
N ILE A 33 -8.58 4.62 2.84
CA ILE A 33 -9.79 5.41 3.13
C ILE A 33 -10.59 5.70 1.86
N ILE A 34 -9.92 6.04 0.75
CA ILE A 34 -10.58 6.40 -0.50
C ILE A 34 -11.02 5.15 -1.28
N PHE A 35 -10.16 4.13 -1.37
CA PHE A 35 -10.38 2.98 -2.25
C PHE A 35 -11.02 1.77 -1.58
N PHE A 36 -11.23 1.77 -0.26
CA PHE A 36 -11.80 0.62 0.45
C PHE A 36 -13.18 0.23 -0.10
N ILE A 37 -14.12 1.17 -0.14
CA ILE A 37 -15.49 0.95 -0.63
C ILE A 37 -15.54 0.54 -2.10
N PRO A 38 -14.88 1.27 -3.05
CA PRO A 38 -14.94 0.87 -4.44
C PRO A 38 -14.24 -0.46 -4.70
N THR A 39 -13.15 -0.76 -3.98
CA THR A 39 -12.43 -2.04 -4.13
C THR A 39 -13.25 -3.20 -3.57
N SER A 40 -13.92 -3.04 -2.42
CA SER A 40 -14.79 -4.08 -1.87
C SER A 40 -15.96 -4.39 -2.79
N PHE A 41 -16.55 -3.35 -3.41
CA PHE A 41 -17.62 -3.54 -4.40
C PHE A 41 -17.13 -4.29 -5.64
N LEU A 42 -15.94 -3.95 -6.16
CA LEU A 42 -15.33 -4.63 -7.30
C LEU A 42 -15.03 -6.11 -7.02
N ILE A 43 -14.50 -6.42 -5.82
CA ILE A 43 -14.25 -7.80 -5.40
C ILE A 43 -15.58 -8.55 -5.33
N GLY A 44 -16.59 -8.02 -4.66
CA GLY A 44 -17.92 -8.65 -4.58
C GLY A 44 -18.52 -8.93 -5.96
N PHE A 45 -18.49 -7.95 -6.86
CA PHE A 45 -18.98 -8.11 -8.24
C PHE A 45 -18.19 -9.16 -9.04
N LEU A 46 -16.85 -9.14 -8.98
CA LEU A 46 -16.02 -10.10 -9.71
C LEU A 46 -16.21 -11.54 -9.22
N PHE A 47 -16.27 -11.75 -7.89
CA PHE A 47 -16.34 -13.10 -7.34
C PHE A 47 -17.76 -13.67 -7.39
N ILE A 48 -18.77 -12.89 -6.96
CA ILE A 48 -20.16 -13.35 -6.86
C ILE A 48 -20.82 -13.39 -8.24
N ASP A 49 -20.77 -12.29 -9.00
CA ASP A 49 -21.58 -12.15 -10.21
C ASP A 49 -20.91 -12.78 -11.45
N LEU A 50 -19.57 -12.78 -11.52
CA LEU A 50 -18.85 -13.27 -12.69
C LEU A 50 -18.39 -14.73 -12.55
N ILE A 51 -17.84 -15.10 -11.40
CA ILE A 51 -17.22 -16.42 -11.19
C ILE A 51 -18.18 -17.37 -10.44
N GLY A 52 -19.18 -16.84 -9.75
CA GLY A 52 -20.12 -17.64 -8.94
C GLY A 52 -19.50 -18.19 -7.66
N ILE A 53 -18.38 -17.62 -7.20
CA ILE A 53 -17.69 -17.97 -5.97
C ILE A 53 -18.00 -16.87 -4.95
N SER A 54 -18.71 -17.20 -3.88
CA SER A 54 -19.14 -16.20 -2.89
C SER A 54 -18.00 -15.63 -2.04
N SER A 55 -16.87 -16.33 -1.94
CA SER A 55 -15.70 -15.92 -1.16
C SER A 55 -14.47 -16.75 -1.54
N ILE A 56 -13.27 -16.15 -1.46
CA ILE A 56 -12.03 -16.94 -1.41
C ILE A 56 -11.89 -17.42 0.03
N ASP A 57 -12.57 -18.53 0.36
CA ASP A 57 -12.60 -19.07 1.71
C ASP A 57 -11.32 -19.82 2.09
N ILE A 58 -10.17 -19.21 1.79
CA ILE A 58 -8.88 -19.60 2.36
C ILE A 58 -8.86 -19.01 3.77
N LEU A 59 -8.77 -19.90 4.77
CA LEU A 59 -8.57 -19.54 6.18
C LEU A 59 -9.63 -18.56 6.72
N ASN A 60 -10.93 -18.88 6.58
CA ASN A 60 -12.06 -18.12 7.13
C ASN A 60 -12.15 -16.68 6.58
N GLY A 61 -12.08 -16.53 5.25
CA GLY A 61 -12.14 -15.23 4.56
C GLY A 61 -10.84 -14.39 4.57
N PHE A 62 -9.71 -14.95 5.04
CA PHE A 62 -8.40 -14.27 4.98
C PHE A 62 -8.06 -13.78 3.57
N GLY A 63 -8.35 -14.61 2.56
CA GLY A 63 -8.08 -14.30 1.16
C GLY A 63 -8.73 -12.99 0.73
N ASP A 64 -9.98 -12.76 1.11
CA ASP A 64 -10.74 -11.58 0.72
C ASP A 64 -10.18 -10.31 1.39
N TYR A 65 -9.85 -10.37 2.68
CA TYR A 65 -9.23 -9.25 3.40
C TYR A 65 -7.82 -8.91 2.91
N ALA A 66 -6.97 -9.93 2.72
CA ALA A 66 -5.62 -9.74 2.22
C ALA A 66 -5.61 -9.14 0.81
N LEU A 67 -6.53 -9.59 -0.05
CA LEU A 67 -6.68 -9.10 -1.40
C LEU A 67 -7.21 -7.65 -1.42
N LEU A 68 -8.20 -7.32 -0.59
CA LEU A 68 -8.69 -5.95 -0.40
C LEU A 68 -7.58 -5.00 0.04
N PHE A 69 -6.81 -5.38 1.06
CA PHE A 69 -5.71 -4.54 1.56
C PHE A 69 -4.53 -4.42 0.59
N THR A 70 -4.40 -5.36 -0.35
CA THR A 70 -3.38 -5.30 -1.39
C THR A 70 -3.82 -4.41 -2.56
N LEU A 71 -5.09 -4.50 -2.96
CA LEU A 71 -5.61 -3.79 -4.14
C LEU A 71 -5.80 -2.28 -3.91
N CYS A 72 -6.23 -1.84 -2.72
CA CYS A 72 -6.44 -0.42 -2.44
C CYS A 72 -5.20 0.46 -2.74
N PRO A 73 -4.01 0.17 -2.17
CA PRO A 73 -2.81 0.94 -2.48
C PRO A 73 -2.38 0.75 -3.94
N ILE A 74 -2.53 -0.44 -4.52
CA ILE A 74 -2.19 -0.68 -5.92
C ILE A 74 -3.00 0.25 -6.84
N PHE A 75 -4.32 0.35 -6.66
CA PHE A 75 -5.15 1.24 -7.48
C PHE A 75 -4.77 2.70 -7.29
N PHE A 76 -4.58 3.14 -6.05
CA PHE A 76 -4.18 4.51 -5.76
C PHE A 76 -2.82 4.87 -6.39
N PHE A 77 -1.80 4.02 -6.23
CA PHE A 77 -0.47 4.31 -6.78
C PHE A 77 -0.42 4.19 -8.30
N ASN A 78 -1.25 3.35 -8.92
CA ASN A 78 -1.42 3.37 -10.37
C ASN A 78 -1.95 4.73 -10.86
N ILE A 79 -2.95 5.28 -10.17
CA ILE A 79 -3.48 6.63 -10.46
C ILE A 79 -2.40 7.68 -10.20
N TRP A 80 -1.68 7.58 -9.07
CA TRP A 80 -0.61 8.50 -8.72
C TRP A 80 0.49 8.55 -9.79
N PHE A 81 1.04 7.40 -10.20
CA PHE A 81 2.08 7.32 -11.23
C PHE A 81 1.57 7.79 -12.60
N PHE A 82 0.29 7.58 -12.90
CA PHE A 82 -0.33 8.13 -14.10
C PHE A 82 -0.41 9.66 -14.07
N LEU A 83 -0.81 10.24 -12.93
CA LEU A 83 -0.85 11.69 -12.72
C LEU A 83 0.54 12.33 -12.70
N GLU A 84 1.53 11.64 -12.14
CA GLU A 84 2.94 12.03 -12.19
C GLU A 84 3.44 12.07 -13.65
N LYS A 85 3.14 11.03 -14.44
CA LYS A 85 3.50 10.97 -15.87
C LYS A 85 2.85 12.09 -16.69
N LYS A 86 1.67 12.56 -16.27
CA LYS A 86 0.98 13.71 -16.88
C LYS A 86 1.44 15.07 -16.35
N HIS A 87 2.44 15.12 -15.47
CA HIS A 87 2.95 16.35 -14.83
C HIS A 87 1.89 17.13 -14.02
N ILE A 88 0.80 16.48 -13.61
CA ILE A 88 -0.24 17.08 -12.75
C ILE A 88 0.28 17.14 -11.31
N ILE A 89 0.94 16.08 -10.87
CA ILE A 89 1.59 16.01 -9.56
C ILE A 89 3.08 16.29 -9.73
N LYS A 90 3.60 17.27 -8.98
CA LYS A 90 5.01 17.68 -9.02
C LYS A 90 5.91 16.79 -8.15
N TYR A 91 5.34 16.12 -7.14
CA TYR A 91 6.08 15.28 -6.20
C TYR A 91 6.43 13.94 -6.84
N ARG A 92 7.73 13.62 -6.88
CA ARG A 92 8.26 12.39 -7.47
C ARG A 92 8.79 11.48 -6.38
N ILE A 93 8.06 10.40 -6.13
CA ILE A 93 8.42 9.41 -5.13
C ILE A 93 9.59 8.59 -5.66
N HIS A 94 10.64 8.41 -4.84
CA HIS A 94 11.74 7.54 -5.21
C HIS A 94 11.28 6.07 -5.27
N ARG A 95 11.56 5.40 -6.39
CA ARG A 95 11.07 4.03 -6.67
C ARG A 95 11.46 3.03 -5.58
N LEU A 96 12.67 3.12 -5.01
CA LEU A 96 13.10 2.22 -3.93
C LEU A 96 12.33 2.46 -2.63
N SER A 97 12.10 3.72 -2.24
CA SER A 97 11.35 4.05 -1.03
C SER A 97 9.92 3.54 -1.12
N PHE A 98 9.31 3.69 -2.29
CA PHE A 98 7.97 3.15 -2.57
C PHE A 98 7.91 1.63 -2.38
N TRP A 99 8.78 0.87 -3.04
CA TRP A 99 8.76 -0.60 -2.94
C TRP A 99 9.06 -1.09 -1.53
N PHE A 100 10.01 -0.45 -0.84
CA PHE A 100 10.33 -0.76 0.53
C PHE A 100 9.11 -0.58 1.44
N MET A 101 8.47 0.59 1.40
CA MET A 101 7.29 0.86 2.23
C MET A 101 6.09 0.01 1.82
N PHE A 102 5.91 -0.27 0.54
CA PHE A 102 4.82 -1.10 0.05
C PHE A 102 4.92 -2.51 0.63
N ILE A 103 6.10 -3.14 0.59
CA ILE A 103 6.30 -4.48 1.16
C ILE A 103 6.05 -4.47 2.67
N VAL A 104 6.60 -3.49 3.39
CA VAL A 104 6.41 -3.38 4.85
C VAL A 104 4.92 -3.27 5.19
N VAL A 105 4.21 -2.36 4.54
CA VAL A 105 2.78 -2.11 4.78
C VAL A 105 1.95 -3.34 4.42
N ILE A 106 2.20 -3.98 3.28
CA ILE A 106 1.51 -5.21 2.88
C ILE A 106 1.69 -6.34 3.89
N ILE A 107 2.91 -6.57 4.38
CA ILE A 107 3.17 -7.58 5.41
C ILE A 107 2.37 -7.26 6.68
N CYS A 108 2.38 -6.02 7.14
CA CYS A 108 1.59 -5.60 8.31
C CYS A 108 0.09 -5.85 8.11
N TRP A 109 -0.46 -5.53 6.92
CA TRP A 109 -1.87 -5.76 6.63
C TRP A 109 -2.23 -7.23 6.47
N TRP A 110 -1.32 -8.05 5.94
CA TRP A 110 -1.54 -9.49 5.85
C TRP A 110 -1.56 -10.13 7.24
N LEU A 111 -0.71 -9.68 8.16
CA LEU A 111 -0.79 -10.10 9.57
C LEU A 111 -2.13 -9.70 10.19
N LEU A 112 -2.58 -8.46 9.96
CA LEU A 112 -3.87 -7.99 10.46
C LEU A 112 -5.05 -8.77 9.84
N ALA A 113 -5.00 -9.05 8.53
CA ALA A 113 -6.01 -9.88 7.85
C ALA A 113 -6.06 -11.30 8.42
N TYR A 114 -4.91 -11.87 8.75
CA TYR A 114 -4.83 -13.20 9.38
C TYR A 114 -5.48 -13.20 10.77
N GLU A 115 -5.24 -12.14 11.56
CA GLU A 115 -5.89 -11.99 12.88
C GLU A 115 -7.40 -11.79 12.76
N LEU A 116 -7.86 -10.97 11.82
CA LEU A 116 -9.29 -10.75 11.57
C LEU A 116 -9.99 -12.05 11.16
N ALA A 117 -9.36 -12.83 10.27
CA ALA A 117 -9.93 -14.07 9.78
C ALA A 117 -10.01 -15.15 10.86
N ASN A 118 -9.05 -15.21 11.79
CA ASN A 118 -9.04 -16.21 12.87
C ASN A 118 -9.79 -15.78 14.15
N GLY A 119 -10.68 -14.78 14.05
CA GLY A 119 -11.60 -14.41 15.11
C GLY A 119 -11.17 -13.25 16.00
N GLY A 120 -10.25 -12.38 15.51
CA GLY A 120 -10.01 -11.00 15.95
C GLY A 120 -9.83 -10.78 17.45
N PHE A 121 -8.59 -10.49 17.90
CA PHE A 121 -8.23 -10.16 19.29
C PHE A 121 -9.01 -11.00 20.33
N LYS A 122 -8.66 -12.27 20.47
CA LYS A 122 -9.02 -13.02 21.68
C LYS A 122 -8.38 -12.30 22.88
N ASN A 123 -9.16 -11.41 23.52
CA ASN A 123 -8.93 -11.01 24.90
C ASN A 123 -8.98 -12.24 25.81
#